data_AF-A0A956ISM6-F1
#
_entry.id   AF-A0A956ISM6-F1
#
_cell.length_a   1.000
_cell.length_b   1.000
_cell.length_c   1.000
_cell.angle_alpha   90.00
_cell.angle_beta   90.00
_cell.angle_gamma   90.00
#
_symmetry.space_group_name_H-M   'P 1'
#
loop_
_entity.id
_entity.type
_entity.pdbx_description
1 polymer ?
#
loop_
_entity_poly.entity_id
_entity_poly.type
_entity_poly.pdbx_seq_one_letter_code
_entity_poly.pdbx_strand_id
1 'polypeptide(L)'
;MRRLWLLSLVMCVACGGSTSNDDASGGNGGSAGSGAAGGSGGNGGSSGNAGTGGNGGDNFSACSAPSDCVVIPASCCGSCGAATREDSVAVNKQSASVYQAWTCGEDTACPGCYMPTDANLVATCSAGKCAVVDLLASKATECTDSSECRLRTNQCCECGGAQDAEHLIAVSDSSSLERVVCDPDVGCPECAPPPPDYAEAVCDDGRCTVQWLLGN
;
A
#
# COMPACT_ATOMS: atom_id res chain seq x y z
N MET A 1 19.78 -38.28 -24.01
CA MET A 1 21.24 -38.10 -23.95
C MET A 1 21.57 -37.40 -22.66
N ARG A 2 22.27 -38.08 -21.74
CA ARG A 2 22.59 -37.62 -20.38
C ARG A 2 23.73 -36.60 -20.43
N ARG A 3 23.56 -35.42 -19.83
CA ARG A 3 24.68 -34.52 -19.51
C ARG A 3 24.69 -34.22 -18.01
N LEU A 4 25.66 -34.87 -17.39
CA LEU A 4 26.09 -34.82 -16.01
C LEU A 4 27.20 -33.74 -15.94
N TRP A 5 26.96 -32.53 -15.43
CA TRP A 5 28.07 -31.57 -15.18
C TRP A 5 27.86 -30.75 -13.90
N LEU A 6 28.73 -31.11 -12.93
CA LEU A 6 29.36 -30.39 -11.82
C LEU A 6 28.54 -29.67 -10.74
N LEU A 7 28.60 -30.30 -9.57
CA LEU A 7 28.86 -29.67 -8.27
C LEU A 7 29.92 -28.56 -8.38
N SER A 8 29.59 -27.37 -7.90
CA SER A 8 30.57 -26.41 -7.41
C SER A 8 30.26 -26.11 -5.95
N LEU A 9 31.16 -26.61 -5.11
CA LEU A 9 31.19 -26.50 -3.66
C LEU A 9 32.00 -25.25 -3.31
N VAL A 10 31.39 -24.21 -2.75
CA VAL A 10 32.13 -23.05 -2.23
C VAL A 10 31.74 -22.80 -0.77
N MET A 11 32.81 -22.61 -0.01
CA MET A 11 33.00 -22.81 1.42
C MET A 11 32.75 -21.51 2.20
N CYS A 12 32.37 -21.68 3.45
CA CYS A 12 31.97 -20.68 4.45
C CYS A 12 32.98 -19.54 4.70
N VAL A 13 32.46 -18.36 5.05
CA VAL A 13 33.11 -17.42 5.98
C VAL A 13 32.07 -16.96 6.99
N ALA A 14 32.33 -17.27 8.26
CA ALA A 14 31.63 -16.78 9.43
C ALA A 14 32.38 -15.58 10.02
N CYS A 15 31.62 -14.55 10.41
CA CYS A 15 31.90 -13.57 11.45
C CYS A 15 30.51 -13.03 11.83
N GLY A 16 29.99 -13.13 13.06
CA GLY A 16 30.67 -12.98 14.34
C GLY A 16 30.63 -11.50 14.72
N GLY A 17 29.50 -11.02 15.26
CA GLY A 17 29.34 -9.63 15.69
C GLY A 17 28.09 -9.45 16.54
N SER A 18 28.25 -9.61 17.86
CA SER A 18 27.29 -9.16 18.87
C SER A 18 27.79 -7.83 19.43
N THR A 19 27.01 -6.77 19.36
CA THR A 19 27.23 -5.55 20.15
C THR A 19 25.97 -5.25 20.94
N SER A 20 26.07 -5.48 22.24
CA SER A 20 25.18 -4.96 23.27
C SER A 20 25.37 -3.45 23.35
N ASN A 21 24.30 -2.68 23.16
CA ASN A 21 24.21 -1.31 23.66
C ASN A 21 22.95 -1.21 24.53
N ASP A 22 23.16 -1.43 25.82
CA ASP A 22 22.39 -0.76 26.86
C ASP A 22 22.78 0.74 26.89
N ASP A 23 21.93 1.55 27.52
CA ASP A 23 22.11 2.98 27.88
C ASP A 23 21.57 4.04 26.91
N ALA A 24 20.39 4.59 27.25
CA ALA A 24 20.15 6.02 27.54
C ALA A 24 18.63 6.30 27.50
N SER A 25 17.92 6.26 28.62
CA SER A 25 17.67 7.43 29.49
C SER A 25 16.97 8.62 28.80
N GLY A 26 15.71 8.86 29.21
CA GLY A 26 15.23 10.21 29.50
C GLY A 26 14.71 11.05 28.34
N GLY A 27 13.39 11.15 28.23
CA GLY A 27 12.72 12.10 27.34
C GLY A 27 11.33 12.53 27.84
N ASN A 28 11.16 12.78 29.13
CA ASN A 28 10.02 13.55 29.64
C ASN A 28 10.36 15.03 29.55
N GLY A 29 9.65 15.80 28.71
CA GLY A 29 9.94 17.22 28.54
C GLY A 29 8.89 17.99 27.75
N GLY A 30 7.61 17.85 28.09
CA GLY A 30 6.54 18.74 27.63
C GLY A 30 6.06 19.59 28.79
N SER A 31 6.56 20.83 28.87
CA SER A 31 6.28 21.80 29.92
C SER A 31 4.78 22.06 30.09
N ALA A 32 4.23 21.69 31.25
CA ALA A 32 2.93 22.15 31.69
C ALA A 32 3.03 23.65 32.03
N GLY A 33 2.51 24.48 31.14
CA GLY A 33 2.27 25.89 31.41
C GLY A 33 1.34 26.03 32.61
N SER A 34 1.87 26.61 33.69
CA SER A 34 1.13 26.94 34.90
C SER A 34 0.23 28.14 34.63
N GLY A 35 -1.08 27.92 34.62
CA GLY A 35 -2.13 28.94 34.57
C GLY A 35 -3.08 28.74 35.74
N ALA A 36 -3.42 29.83 36.42
CA ALA A 36 -3.84 29.86 37.81
C ALA A 36 -5.29 29.43 38.11
N ALA A 37 -5.45 28.96 39.36
CA ALA A 37 -6.52 29.26 40.31
C ALA A 37 -8.01 29.23 39.88
N GLY A 38 -8.73 28.25 40.44
CA GLY A 38 -9.85 28.50 41.34
C GLY A 38 -11.12 29.15 40.75
N GLY A 39 -12.09 28.31 40.39
CA GLY A 39 -13.47 28.72 40.17
C GLY A 39 -14.43 27.55 40.37
N SER A 40 -15.18 27.57 41.48
CA SER A 40 -16.23 26.61 41.79
C SER A 40 -17.53 26.96 41.06
N GLY A 41 -18.21 25.95 40.52
CA GLY A 41 -19.67 25.97 40.32
C GLY A 41 -20.17 26.38 38.93
N GLY A 42 -20.79 25.43 38.23
CA GLY A 42 -21.63 25.70 37.07
C GLY A 42 -22.00 24.42 36.31
N ASN A 43 -23.21 23.90 36.57
CA ASN A 43 -23.85 22.97 35.64
C ASN A 43 -24.34 23.77 34.41
N GLY A 44 -24.02 23.27 33.21
CA GLY A 44 -24.69 23.64 31.97
C GLY A 44 -23.78 24.34 30.95
N GLY A 45 -23.83 23.86 29.71
CA GLY A 45 -23.38 24.60 28.53
C GLY A 45 -22.31 23.90 27.70
N SER A 46 -22.77 23.34 26.60
CA SER A 46 -22.22 23.39 25.23
C SER A 46 -20.72 23.58 24.96
N SER A 47 -20.30 22.89 23.90
CA SER A 47 -19.10 23.14 23.08
C SER A 47 -17.76 23.01 23.79
N GLY A 48 -17.32 21.76 23.94
CA GLY A 48 -15.89 21.47 24.00
C GLY A 48 -15.27 21.85 22.66
N ASN A 49 -14.69 23.05 22.58
CA ASN A 49 -13.73 23.36 21.53
C ASN A 49 -12.55 22.38 21.71
N ALA A 50 -12.53 21.34 20.88
CA ALA A 50 -11.34 20.54 20.65
C ALA A 50 -10.21 21.52 20.31
N GLY A 51 -9.16 21.51 21.13
CA GLY A 51 -7.97 22.30 20.85
C GLY A 51 -7.54 22.01 19.42
N THR A 52 -7.34 23.06 18.65
CA THR A 52 -6.58 23.01 17.40
C THR A 52 -5.16 22.58 17.76
N GLY A 53 -4.99 21.25 17.86
CA GLY A 53 -3.70 20.59 17.97
C GLY A 53 -2.84 21.10 16.84
N GLY A 54 -1.66 21.61 17.19
CA GLY A 54 -0.77 22.22 16.21
C GLY A 54 -0.52 21.27 15.04
N ASN A 55 -0.36 21.85 13.84
CA ASN A 55 0.09 21.21 12.61
C ASN A 55 1.53 20.68 12.78
N GLY A 56 1.75 19.78 13.74
CA GLY A 56 2.98 19.02 13.90
C GLY A 56 3.03 17.97 12.82
N GLY A 57 3.34 18.40 11.59
CA GLY A 57 3.56 17.61 10.38
C GLY A 57 2.92 16.23 10.43
N ASP A 58 1.62 16.16 10.14
CA ASP A 58 0.88 14.91 10.12
C ASP A 58 1.66 13.89 9.27
N ASN A 59 2.13 12.83 9.91
CA ASN A 59 2.79 11.75 9.20
C ASN A 59 1.70 10.90 8.53
N PHE A 60 1.12 11.45 7.45
CA PHE A 60 0.09 10.79 6.65
C PHE A 60 0.53 9.42 6.15
N SER A 61 1.84 9.15 6.13
CA SER A 61 2.40 7.87 5.72
C SER A 61 2.64 6.88 6.87
N ALA A 62 2.39 7.19 8.14
CA ALA A 62 2.70 6.26 9.23
C ALA A 62 1.89 4.96 9.12
N CYS A 63 2.52 3.80 9.28
CA CYS A 63 1.85 2.50 9.25
C CYS A 63 2.53 1.48 10.15
N SER A 64 1.78 0.45 10.55
CA SER A 64 2.33 -0.73 11.23
C SER A 64 2.25 -1.98 10.35
N ALA A 65 1.30 -2.03 9.42
CA ALA A 65 1.13 -3.14 8.49
C ALA A 65 0.66 -2.68 7.09
N PRO A 66 0.89 -3.45 6.02
CA PRO A 66 0.42 -3.13 4.67
C PRO A 66 -1.06 -2.74 4.59
N SER A 67 -1.93 -3.41 5.36
CA SER A 67 -3.37 -3.13 5.40
C SER A 67 -3.74 -1.76 6.00
N ASP A 68 -2.79 -1.06 6.62
CA ASP A 68 -2.97 0.32 7.06
C ASP A 68 -2.85 1.31 5.91
N CYS A 69 -2.28 0.91 4.77
CA CYS A 69 -1.94 1.81 3.69
C CYS A 69 -2.94 1.71 2.52
N VAL A 70 -3.18 2.85 1.86
CA VAL A 70 -3.99 2.95 0.65
C VAL A 70 -3.27 3.83 -0.37
N VAL A 71 -3.38 3.50 -1.66
CA VAL A 71 -2.90 4.36 -2.75
C VAL A 71 -3.99 5.36 -3.10
N ILE A 72 -3.64 6.64 -3.12
CA ILE A 72 -4.52 7.73 -3.56
C ILE A 72 -3.75 8.66 -4.50
N PRO A 73 -4.43 9.52 -5.27
CA PRO A 73 -3.76 10.52 -6.09
C PRO A 73 -2.87 11.45 -5.27
N ALA A 74 -1.68 11.76 -5.78
CA ALA A 74 -0.72 12.66 -5.14
C ALA A 74 -1.20 14.12 -5.16
N SER A 75 -2.03 14.49 -6.14
CA SER A 75 -2.69 15.80 -6.24
C SER A 75 -4.20 15.66 -5.99
N CYS A 76 -4.90 16.76 -5.73
CA CYS A 76 -6.32 16.76 -5.35
C CYS A 76 -7.20 15.95 -6.30
N CYS A 77 -6.91 16.04 -7.60
CA CYS A 77 -7.70 15.45 -8.67
C CYS A 77 -6.91 14.47 -9.53
N GLY A 78 -5.65 14.19 -9.17
CA GLY A 78 -4.63 13.49 -10.00
C GLY A 78 -4.46 14.02 -11.42
N SER A 79 -4.02 13.14 -12.32
CA SER A 79 -3.77 13.36 -13.75
C SER A 79 -4.81 12.62 -14.64
N CYS A 80 -5.45 13.32 -15.59
CA CYS A 80 -6.39 12.64 -16.50
C CYS A 80 -5.66 11.53 -17.30
N GLY A 81 -6.06 10.27 -17.12
CA GLY A 81 -5.45 9.11 -17.79
C GLY A 81 -5.27 7.92 -16.84
N ALA A 82 -4.39 6.99 -17.23
CA ALA A 82 -3.93 5.93 -16.34
C ALA A 82 -2.98 6.53 -15.29
N ALA A 83 -3.25 6.28 -14.01
CA ALA A 83 -2.43 6.79 -12.93
C ALA A 83 -1.01 6.21 -13.03
N THR A 84 0.01 7.07 -13.03
CA THR A 84 1.41 6.63 -12.91
C THR A 84 1.82 6.54 -11.44
N ARG A 85 3.00 5.96 -11.19
CA ARG A 85 3.58 5.93 -9.85
C ARG A 85 3.81 7.35 -9.32
N GLU A 86 4.23 8.27 -10.18
CA GLU A 86 4.50 9.67 -9.84
C GLU A 86 3.21 10.44 -9.52
N ASP A 87 2.07 10.01 -10.07
CA ASP A 87 0.75 10.58 -9.82
C ASP A 87 0.11 10.03 -8.53
N SER A 88 0.78 9.11 -7.85
CA SER A 88 0.21 8.33 -6.74
C SER A 88 1.04 8.49 -5.47
N VAL A 89 0.34 8.48 -4.33
CA VAL A 89 0.95 8.45 -3.01
C VAL A 89 0.29 7.36 -2.17
N ALA A 90 1.09 6.73 -1.31
CA ALA A 90 0.57 5.80 -0.32
C ALA A 90 0.44 6.51 1.03
N VAL A 91 -0.75 6.48 1.59
CA VAL A 91 -1.05 7.09 2.90
C VAL A 91 -1.70 6.08 3.82
N ASN A 92 -1.68 6.36 5.11
CA ASN A 92 -2.48 5.64 6.08
C ASN A 92 -3.96 5.86 5.76
N LYS A 93 -4.73 4.78 5.67
CA LYS A 93 -6.17 4.80 5.37
C LYS A 93 -6.97 5.70 6.31
N GLN A 94 -6.59 5.78 7.58
CA GLN A 94 -7.25 6.62 8.57
C GLN A 94 -6.97 8.12 8.34
N SER A 95 -5.87 8.43 7.65
CA SER A 95 -5.46 9.79 7.31
C SER A 95 -5.81 10.18 5.88
N ALA A 96 -6.35 9.28 5.05
CA ALA A 96 -6.61 9.53 3.63
C ALA A 96 -7.55 10.73 3.40
N SER A 97 -8.62 10.86 4.19
CA SER A 97 -9.54 11.99 4.09
C SER A 97 -8.90 13.32 4.50
N VAL A 98 -8.02 13.30 5.51
CA VAL A 98 -7.27 14.49 5.96
C VAL A 98 -6.24 14.89 4.91
N TYR A 99 -5.50 13.93 4.34
CA TYR A 99 -4.57 14.17 3.24
C TYR A 99 -5.30 14.78 2.03
N GLN A 100 -6.47 14.25 1.68
CA GLN A 100 -7.26 14.76 0.56
C GLN A 100 -7.72 16.21 0.82
N ALA A 101 -8.28 16.49 2.01
CA ALA A 101 -8.67 17.85 2.39
C ALA A 101 -7.47 18.83 2.36
N TRP A 102 -6.31 18.39 2.85
CA TRP A 102 -5.08 19.17 2.82
C TRP A 102 -4.59 19.44 1.40
N THR A 103 -4.63 18.43 0.53
CA THR A 103 -4.16 18.51 -0.86
C THR A 103 -5.10 19.34 -1.74
N CYS A 104 -6.41 19.26 -1.48
CA CYS A 104 -7.44 19.95 -2.25
C CYS A 104 -7.68 21.40 -1.82
N GLY A 105 -7.39 21.75 -0.57
CA GLY A 105 -7.85 23.02 0.00
C GLY A 105 -9.37 23.14 0.01
N GLU A 106 -9.88 24.36 0.14
CA GLU A 106 -11.31 24.64 0.02
C GLU A 106 -11.73 24.77 -1.45
N ASP A 107 -12.86 24.14 -1.81
CA ASP A 107 -13.61 24.32 -3.07
C ASP A 107 -12.87 24.02 -4.40
N THR A 108 -12.05 22.96 -4.45
CA THR A 108 -11.52 22.48 -5.73
C THR A 108 -12.52 21.55 -6.44
N ALA A 109 -13.15 22.06 -7.51
CA ALA A 109 -13.89 21.22 -8.44
C ALA A 109 -12.89 20.47 -9.35
N CYS A 110 -12.84 19.15 -9.23
CA CYS A 110 -12.03 18.33 -10.14
C CYS A 110 -12.61 18.34 -11.56
N PRO A 111 -11.77 18.39 -12.60
CA PRO A 111 -12.24 18.19 -13.97
C PRO A 111 -12.97 16.84 -14.06
N GLY A 112 -13.98 16.75 -14.92
CA GLY A 112 -14.79 15.54 -15.08
C GLY A 112 -14.06 14.33 -15.68
N CYS A 113 -12.72 14.34 -15.70
CA CYS A 113 -11.96 13.17 -16.11
C CYS A 113 -11.89 12.20 -14.92
N TYR A 114 -12.47 11.02 -15.10
CA TYR A 114 -12.31 9.92 -14.16
C TYR A 114 -10.92 9.32 -14.32
N MET A 115 -10.23 9.11 -13.20
CA MET A 115 -8.98 8.35 -13.17
C MET A 115 -9.23 7.07 -12.40
N PRO A 116 -9.31 5.92 -13.08
CA PRO A 116 -9.17 4.68 -12.37
C PRO A 116 -7.77 4.64 -11.74
N THR A 117 -7.69 4.20 -10.49
CA THR A 117 -6.38 3.83 -9.92
C THR A 117 -5.81 2.69 -10.75
N ASP A 118 -4.53 2.77 -11.12
CA ASP A 118 -3.87 1.63 -11.77
C ASP A 118 -3.84 0.46 -10.79
N ALA A 119 -4.47 -0.65 -11.18
CA ALA A 119 -4.58 -1.85 -10.36
C ALA A 119 -3.20 -2.41 -9.95
N ASN A 120 -2.14 -2.13 -10.73
CA ASN A 120 -0.77 -2.55 -10.47
C ASN A 120 -0.04 -1.66 -9.45
N LEU A 121 -0.60 -0.51 -9.08
CA LEU A 121 -0.06 0.34 -8.02
C LEU A 121 -0.70 -0.06 -6.70
N VAL A 122 0.05 -0.76 -5.86
CA VAL A 122 -0.41 -1.20 -4.53
C VAL A 122 0.31 -0.45 -3.43
N ALA A 123 -0.36 -0.34 -2.27
CA ALA A 123 0.24 0.23 -1.08
C ALA A 123 0.84 -0.87 -0.21
N THR A 124 1.97 -0.57 0.42
CA THR A 124 2.57 -1.44 1.44
C THR A 124 3.12 -0.62 2.60
N CYS A 125 3.41 -1.27 3.71
CA CYS A 125 4.10 -0.65 4.85
C CYS A 125 5.57 -1.06 4.86
N SER A 126 6.45 -0.11 4.58
CA SER A 126 7.90 -0.31 4.54
C SER A 126 8.60 0.63 5.51
N ALA A 127 9.37 0.07 6.45
CA ALA A 127 10.09 0.83 7.49
C ALA A 127 9.18 1.81 8.27
N GLY A 128 7.95 1.38 8.60
CA GLY A 128 6.96 2.19 9.32
C GLY A 128 6.32 3.31 8.50
N LYS A 129 6.48 3.29 7.17
CA LYS A 129 5.90 4.25 6.25
C LYS A 129 5.18 3.58 5.07
N CYS A 130 4.03 4.10 4.72
CA CYS A 130 3.29 3.71 3.54
C CYS A 130 4.11 4.07 2.29
N ALA A 131 4.23 3.11 1.38
CA ALA A 131 4.94 3.26 0.13
C ALA A 131 4.11 2.68 -1.02
N VAL A 132 4.17 3.35 -2.18
CA VAL A 132 3.60 2.83 -3.44
C VAL A 132 4.58 1.84 -4.04
N VAL A 133 4.07 0.64 -4.35
CA VAL A 133 4.77 -0.41 -5.07
C VAL A 133 4.10 -0.59 -6.43
N ASP A 134 4.91 -0.49 -7.47
CA ASP A 134 4.51 -0.85 -8.83
C ASP A 134 4.78 -2.35 -9.04
N LEU A 135 3.71 -3.12 -9.22
CA LEU A 135 3.79 -4.56 -9.43
C LEU A 135 4.42 -4.93 -10.78
N LEU A 136 4.28 -4.10 -11.82
CA LEU A 136 4.90 -4.34 -13.13
C LEU A 136 6.41 -4.16 -13.09
N ALA A 137 6.93 -3.39 -12.13
CA ALA A 137 8.36 -3.30 -11.86
C ALA A 137 8.89 -4.42 -10.93
N SER A 138 8.00 -5.25 -10.39
CA SER A 138 8.32 -6.25 -9.37
C SER A 138 8.54 -7.65 -9.93
N LYS A 139 9.09 -8.55 -9.10
CA LYS A 139 9.20 -9.97 -9.45
C LYS A 139 7.85 -10.70 -9.54
N ALA A 140 6.80 -10.13 -8.96
CA ALA A 140 5.49 -10.78 -8.93
C ALA A 140 4.87 -10.93 -10.32
N THR A 141 5.33 -10.14 -11.29
CA THR A 141 4.80 -10.10 -12.65
C THR A 141 5.78 -10.61 -13.70
N GLU A 142 7.03 -10.99 -13.38
CA GLU A 142 7.94 -11.46 -14.44
C GLU A 142 7.46 -12.80 -15.01
N CYS A 143 7.44 -12.92 -16.33
CA CYS A 143 7.04 -14.14 -17.01
C CYS A 143 7.87 -14.36 -18.27
N THR A 144 7.91 -15.61 -18.72
CA THR A 144 8.42 -15.99 -20.04
C THR A 144 7.29 -16.36 -21.00
N ASP A 145 6.17 -16.87 -20.47
CA ASP A 145 5.03 -17.36 -21.23
C ASP A 145 3.72 -17.07 -20.49
N SER A 146 2.61 -16.86 -21.23
CA SER A 146 1.30 -16.57 -20.63
C SER A 146 0.79 -17.65 -19.69
N SER A 147 1.23 -18.91 -19.85
CA SER A 147 0.88 -20.02 -18.95
C SER A 147 1.46 -19.88 -17.53
N GLU A 148 2.43 -18.99 -17.34
CA GLU A 148 2.98 -18.65 -16.01
C GLU A 148 2.09 -17.64 -15.28
N CYS A 149 1.26 -16.89 -16.02
CA CYS A 149 0.45 -15.81 -15.49
C CYS A 149 -0.92 -16.32 -15.02
N ARG A 150 -1.42 -15.73 -13.92
CA ARG A 150 -2.78 -15.93 -13.43
C ARG A 150 -3.41 -14.60 -13.02
N LEU A 151 -4.72 -14.50 -13.19
CA LEU A 151 -5.49 -13.37 -12.69
C LEU A 151 -5.60 -13.45 -11.16
N ARG A 152 -5.49 -12.29 -10.51
CA ARG A 152 -5.61 -12.08 -9.07
C ARG A 152 -6.29 -10.73 -8.83
N THR A 153 -6.77 -10.53 -7.61
CA THR A 153 -7.08 -9.18 -7.14
C THR A 153 -5.82 -8.53 -6.58
N ASN A 154 -5.75 -7.20 -6.60
CA ASN A 154 -4.68 -6.41 -5.98
C ASN A 154 -4.79 -6.31 -4.45
N GLN A 155 -5.69 -7.10 -3.86
CA GLN A 155 -5.89 -7.21 -2.42
C GLN A 155 -5.14 -8.43 -1.89
N CYS A 156 -4.90 -8.46 -0.57
CA CYS A 156 -4.24 -9.59 0.06
C CYS A 156 -4.93 -10.93 -0.24
N CYS A 157 -6.25 -10.98 -0.05
CA CYS A 157 -7.04 -12.17 -0.31
C CYS A 157 -7.94 -11.98 -1.53
N GLU A 158 -7.99 -13.00 -2.39
CA GLU A 158 -8.89 -13.03 -3.55
C GLU A 158 -10.37 -13.07 -3.14
N CYS A 159 -10.64 -13.67 -1.99
CA CYS A 159 -11.97 -13.92 -1.49
C CYS A 159 -12.73 -12.63 -1.19
N GLY A 160 -13.77 -12.37 -1.98
CA GLY A 160 -14.59 -11.16 -1.85
C GLY A 160 -13.89 -9.90 -2.35
N GLY A 161 -12.71 -10.03 -2.97
CA GLY A 161 -12.07 -8.92 -3.67
C GLY A 161 -12.85 -8.53 -4.92
N ALA A 162 -12.83 -7.25 -5.25
CA ALA A 162 -13.39 -6.76 -6.50
C ALA A 162 -12.58 -7.31 -7.69
N GLN A 163 -13.27 -7.59 -8.79
CA GLN A 163 -12.69 -8.14 -10.03
C GLN A 163 -12.84 -7.17 -11.22
N ASP A 164 -13.18 -5.91 -10.96
CA ASP A 164 -13.22 -4.86 -11.98
C ASP A 164 -11.82 -4.41 -12.41
N ALA A 165 -11.75 -3.49 -13.37
CA ALA A 165 -10.51 -3.03 -13.96
C ALA A 165 -9.54 -2.32 -12.99
N GLU A 166 -10.01 -1.89 -11.83
CA GLU A 166 -9.20 -1.18 -10.82
C GLU A 166 -8.61 -2.14 -9.78
N HIS A 167 -9.09 -3.38 -9.76
CA HIS A 167 -8.71 -4.37 -8.77
C HIS A 167 -8.10 -5.64 -9.38
N LEU A 168 -8.37 -5.93 -10.64
CA LEU A 168 -7.84 -7.11 -11.31
C LEU A 168 -6.41 -6.88 -11.81
N ILE A 169 -5.52 -7.81 -11.46
CA ILE A 169 -4.10 -7.82 -11.87
C ILE A 169 -3.73 -9.21 -12.40
N ALA A 170 -2.59 -9.30 -13.09
CA ALA A 170 -2.00 -10.55 -13.52
C ALA A 170 -0.64 -10.74 -12.84
N VAL A 171 -0.39 -11.92 -12.29
CA VAL A 171 0.86 -12.24 -11.60
C VAL A 171 1.36 -13.63 -11.98
N SER A 172 2.67 -13.82 -11.95
CA SER A 172 3.32 -15.13 -12.07
C SER A 172 3.60 -15.76 -10.70
N ASP A 173 3.84 -14.93 -9.69
CA ASP A 173 4.20 -15.37 -8.33
C ASP A 173 3.33 -14.68 -7.26
N SER A 174 2.27 -15.36 -6.81
CA SER A 174 1.43 -14.83 -5.70
C SER A 174 2.19 -14.71 -4.38
N SER A 175 3.24 -15.50 -4.14
CA SER A 175 4.00 -15.38 -2.89
C SER A 175 4.79 -14.06 -2.84
N SER A 176 5.18 -13.54 -4.00
CA SER A 176 5.78 -12.21 -4.12
C SER A 176 4.74 -11.10 -3.94
N LEU A 177 3.53 -11.26 -4.49
CA LEU A 177 2.42 -10.34 -4.25
C LEU A 177 2.03 -10.29 -2.77
N GLU A 178 1.81 -11.45 -2.13
CA GLU A 178 1.37 -11.57 -0.74
C GLU A 178 2.34 -10.87 0.22
N ARG A 179 3.65 -10.95 -0.01
CA ARG A 179 4.65 -10.21 0.78
C ARG A 179 4.53 -8.69 0.69
N VAL A 180 3.87 -8.17 -0.34
CA VAL A 180 3.65 -6.73 -0.54
C VAL A 180 2.32 -6.30 0.07
N VAL A 181 1.24 -7.03 -0.19
CA VAL A 181 -0.12 -6.60 0.13
C VAL A 181 -0.71 -7.20 1.40
N CYS A 182 -0.15 -8.29 1.92
CA CYS A 182 -0.65 -8.96 3.12
C CYS A 182 0.12 -8.54 4.37
N ASP A 183 -0.61 -8.40 5.46
CA ASP A 183 -0.02 -8.31 6.79
C ASP A 183 0.66 -9.63 7.16
N PRO A 184 1.75 -9.60 7.95
CA PRO A 184 2.32 -10.82 8.50
C PRO A 184 1.23 -11.55 9.30
N ASP A 185 1.09 -12.85 9.07
CA ASP A 185 0.12 -13.74 9.73
C ASP A 185 -1.33 -13.71 9.20
N VAL A 186 -1.62 -12.96 8.13
CA VAL A 186 -2.91 -13.07 7.43
C VAL A 186 -2.89 -14.29 6.52
N GLY A 187 -3.63 -15.33 6.90
CA GLY A 187 -3.93 -16.47 6.04
C GLY A 187 -5.18 -16.19 5.21
N CYS A 188 -5.06 -16.28 3.88
CA CYS A 188 -6.23 -16.23 3.02
C CYS A 188 -6.91 -17.60 2.97
N PRO A 189 -8.25 -17.66 3.10
CA PRO A 189 -8.95 -18.93 2.92
C PRO A 189 -8.77 -19.42 1.48
N GLU A 190 -8.79 -20.74 1.30
CA GLU A 190 -8.89 -21.31 -0.04
C GLU A 190 -10.25 -20.93 -0.63
N CYS A 191 -10.27 -19.86 -1.42
CA CYS A 191 -11.33 -19.64 -2.36
C CYS A 191 -10.71 -19.06 -3.63
N ALA A 192 -10.95 -19.77 -4.73
CA ALA A 192 -10.72 -19.25 -6.05
C ALA A 192 -12.12 -19.01 -6.62
N PRO A 193 -12.73 -17.82 -6.44
CA PRO A 193 -13.77 -17.44 -7.38
C PRO A 193 -13.17 -17.65 -8.77
N PRO A 194 -13.89 -18.32 -9.70
CA PRO A 194 -13.36 -18.50 -11.04
C PRO A 194 -12.96 -17.12 -11.59
N PRO A 195 -11.83 -17.02 -12.31
CA PRO A 195 -11.46 -15.78 -12.97
C PRO A 195 -12.64 -15.28 -13.81
N PRO A 196 -12.83 -13.95 -13.93
CA PRO A 196 -13.85 -13.42 -14.80
C PRO A 196 -13.66 -13.90 -16.23
N ASP A 197 -14.75 -14.14 -16.95
CA ASP A 197 -14.73 -14.58 -18.36
C ASP A 197 -14.45 -13.45 -19.36
N TYR A 198 -14.40 -12.20 -18.87
CA TYR A 198 -14.10 -10.99 -19.64
C TYR A 198 -12.63 -10.54 -19.54
N ALA A 199 -11.77 -11.33 -18.88
CA ALA A 199 -10.35 -11.02 -18.78
C ALA A 199 -9.51 -12.30 -18.78
N GLU A 200 -8.28 -12.18 -19.26
CA GLU A 200 -7.27 -13.22 -19.15
C GLU A 200 -5.91 -12.65 -18.75
N ALA A 201 -5.05 -13.49 -18.19
CA ALA A 201 -3.68 -13.13 -17.84
C ALA A 201 -2.75 -13.53 -18.98
N VAL A 202 -1.98 -12.58 -19.51
CA VAL A 202 -1.04 -12.81 -20.61
C VAL A 202 0.36 -12.34 -20.23
N CYS A 203 1.37 -12.97 -20.82
CA CYS A 203 2.73 -12.49 -20.73
C CYS A 203 3.00 -11.52 -21.88
N ASP A 204 3.14 -10.24 -21.57
CA ASP A 204 3.44 -9.16 -22.50
C ASP A 204 4.72 -8.45 -22.08
N ASP A 205 5.69 -8.34 -22.99
CA ASP A 205 7.03 -7.78 -22.73
C ASP A 205 7.73 -8.34 -21.46
N GLY A 206 7.56 -9.64 -21.21
CA GLY A 206 8.13 -10.33 -20.04
C GLY A 206 7.44 -9.98 -18.72
N ARG A 207 6.25 -9.37 -18.77
CA ARG A 207 5.40 -9.05 -17.63
C ARG A 207 4.00 -9.64 -17.77
N CYS A 208 3.46 -10.18 -16.68
CA CYS A 208 2.07 -10.59 -16.60
C CYS A 208 1.19 -9.34 -16.61
N THR A 209 0.32 -9.24 -17.60
CA THR A 209 -0.65 -8.15 -17.74
C THR A 209 -2.06 -8.72 -17.91
N VAL A 210 -3.06 -7.90 -17.58
CA VAL A 210 -4.46 -8.25 -17.79
C VAL A 210 -4.84 -7.89 -19.22
N GLN A 211 -5.27 -8.87 -19.99
CA GLN A 211 -5.87 -8.67 -21.30
C GLN A 211 -7.39 -8.69 -21.15
N TRP A 212 -8.03 -7.56 -21.46
CA TRP A 212 -9.49 -7.45 -21.44
C TRP A 212 -10.08 -8.01 -22.72
N LEU A 213 -10.92 -9.04 -22.56
CA LEU A 213 -11.69 -9.62 -23.64
C LEU A 213 -12.90 -8.70 -23.85
N LEU A 214 -12.73 -7.68 -24.69
CA LEU A 214 -13.84 -6.85 -25.12
C LEU A 214 -14.95 -7.77 -25.63
N GLY A 215 -16.09 -7.80 -24.92
CA GLY A 215 -17.24 -8.59 -25.34
C GLY A 215 -17.57 -8.25 -26.79
N ASN A 216 -17.59 -9.26 -27.67
CA ASN A 216 -18.17 -9.12 -29.00
C ASN A 216 -19.66 -8.77 -28.90
#